data_AF-A0A2S6CJP5-F1
#
_entry.id   AF-A0A2S6CJP5-F1
#
_cell.length_a   1.000
_cell.length_b   1.000
_cell.length_c   1.000
_cell.angle_alpha   90.00
_cell.angle_beta   90.00
_cell.angle_gamma   90.00
#
_symmetry.space_group_name_H-M   'P 1'
#
loop_
_entity.id
_entity.type
_entity.pdbx_description
1 polymer ?
#
loop_
_entity_poly.entity_id
_entity_poly.type
_entity_poly.pdbx_seq_one_letter_code
_entity_poly.pdbx_strand_id
1 'polypeptide(L)'
;MTLPQFALRYKDFSQADLQLFVKARNGRRMRKNASKKSLAKELGALDEAAIFRFLDLPPEMRSLVYEQILTHNRFAGRRAYPAVLRTSKSVYEESKSIFEADKVISIDPTYRCSPRLHGGYVDFKGDVDFRDMLHTLQCHFERDLGTKLKFLPSIGLLKIKLRLFSMGTSPGRDMSFPKIKYSIDMLFRPCRGLKRFEIEWRIQDGVFNLDALTSLVAHIRTQCVARGIELQFKSLPQNVEESNS
;
A
#
# COMPACT_ATOMS: atom_id res chain seq x y z
N MET A 1 -18.00 -16.63 3.15
CA MET A 1 -17.28 -17.86 3.55
C MET A 1 -15.91 -17.46 4.08
N THR A 2 -15.57 -17.86 5.30
CA THR A 2 -14.24 -17.67 5.88
C THR A 2 -13.21 -18.50 5.12
N LEU A 3 -11.99 -17.97 4.92
CA LEU A 3 -10.92 -18.72 4.25
C LEU A 3 -10.58 -19.98 5.08
N PRO A 4 -10.28 -21.14 4.45
CA PRO A 4 -10.04 -22.41 5.15
C PRO A 4 -8.96 -22.34 6.23
N GLN A 5 -8.02 -21.42 6.08
CA GLN A 5 -6.92 -21.20 7.03
C GLN A 5 -7.35 -20.60 8.38
N PHE A 6 -8.51 -19.95 8.44
CA PHE A 6 -9.07 -19.37 9.67
C PHE A 6 -10.25 -20.18 10.22
N ALA A 7 -10.61 -21.29 9.55
CA ALA A 7 -11.68 -22.17 10.00
C ALA A 7 -11.18 -23.13 11.09
N LEU A 8 -11.95 -23.26 12.16
CA LEU A 8 -11.68 -24.27 13.20
C LEU A 8 -11.76 -25.66 12.59
N ARG A 9 -10.67 -26.43 12.70
CA ARG A 9 -10.61 -27.82 12.24
C ARG A 9 -11.29 -28.73 13.26
N TYR A 10 -12.62 -28.85 13.19
CA TYR A 10 -13.41 -29.67 14.13
C TYR A 10 -12.98 -31.15 14.23
N LYS A 11 -12.27 -31.68 13.22
CA LYS A 11 -11.72 -33.04 13.26
C LYS A 11 -10.67 -33.22 14.36
N ASP A 12 -9.97 -32.16 14.72
CA ASP A 12 -8.81 -32.19 15.62
C ASP A 12 -9.24 -32.14 17.10
N PHE A 13 -10.48 -31.75 17.39
CA PHE A 13 -11.01 -31.63 18.75
C PHE A 13 -11.51 -32.97 19.32
N SER A 14 -11.53 -33.09 20.65
CA SER A 14 -12.09 -34.27 21.31
C SER A 14 -13.62 -34.32 21.16
N GLN A 15 -14.22 -35.50 21.33
CA GLN A 15 -15.68 -35.62 21.28
C GLN A 15 -16.36 -34.80 22.38
N ALA A 16 -15.73 -34.67 23.55
CA ALA A 16 -16.23 -33.86 24.66
C ALA A 16 -16.23 -32.35 24.31
N ASP A 17 -15.15 -31.85 23.69
CA ASP A 17 -15.05 -30.44 23.28
C ASP A 17 -16.08 -30.10 22.20
N LEU A 18 -16.26 -30.99 21.22
CA LEU A 18 -17.27 -30.82 20.19
C LEU A 18 -18.69 -30.79 20.79
N GLN A 19 -18.95 -31.58 21.84
CA GLN A 19 -20.22 -31.51 22.55
C GLN A 19 -20.42 -30.16 23.26
N LEU A 20 -19.37 -29.61 23.87
CA LEU A 20 -19.41 -28.30 24.49
C LEU A 20 -19.67 -27.19 23.44
N PHE A 21 -19.01 -27.24 22.28
CA PHE A 21 -19.21 -26.26 21.22
C PHE A 21 -20.63 -26.27 20.66
N VAL A 22 -21.22 -27.45 20.42
CA VAL A 22 -22.60 -27.51 19.93
C VAL A 22 -23.56 -27.00 21.00
N LYS A 23 -23.35 -27.37 22.27
CA LYS A 23 -24.17 -26.86 23.38
C LYS A 23 -24.11 -25.34 23.48
N ALA A 24 -22.92 -24.74 23.32
CA ALA A 24 -22.74 -23.30 23.36
C ALA A 24 -23.44 -22.57 22.20
N ARG A 25 -23.45 -23.16 20.99
CA ARG A 25 -24.05 -22.54 19.79
C ARG A 25 -25.56 -22.75 19.67
N ASN A 26 -26.05 -23.94 20.02
CA ASN A 26 -27.45 -24.30 19.79
C ASN A 26 -28.34 -24.04 21.02
N GLY A 27 -27.76 -23.83 22.21
CA GLY A 27 -28.49 -23.59 23.46
C GLY A 27 -29.41 -24.73 23.92
N ARG A 28 -29.53 -25.81 23.14
CA ARG A 28 -30.44 -26.95 23.35
C ARG A 28 -29.71 -28.19 23.87
N ARG A 29 -30.49 -29.11 24.44
CA ARG A 29 -30.01 -30.44 24.87
C ARG A 29 -29.57 -31.27 23.67
N MET A 30 -28.35 -31.79 23.76
CA MET A 30 -27.73 -32.66 22.77
C MET A 30 -28.43 -34.01 22.67
N ARG A 31 -28.40 -34.62 21.47
CA ARG A 31 -28.72 -36.05 21.32
C ARG A 31 -27.71 -36.87 22.12
N LYS A 32 -28.20 -37.70 23.05
CA LYS A 32 -27.36 -38.66 23.76
C LYS A 32 -26.70 -39.58 22.72
N ASN A 33 -25.39 -39.77 22.82
CA ASN A 33 -24.56 -40.65 21.98
C ASN A 33 -24.30 -40.19 20.53
N ALA A 34 -24.28 -38.89 20.26
CA ALA A 34 -23.84 -38.39 18.95
C ALA A 34 -22.36 -38.71 18.67
N SER A 35 -22.08 -39.26 17.48
CA SER A 35 -20.71 -39.60 17.05
C SER A 35 -19.88 -38.34 16.75
N LYS A 36 -18.55 -38.43 16.90
CA LYS A 36 -17.61 -37.33 16.60
C LYS A 36 -17.82 -36.73 15.19
N LYS A 37 -18.04 -37.58 14.18
CA LYS A 37 -18.30 -37.15 12.79
C LYS A 37 -19.63 -36.39 12.65
N SER A 38 -20.67 -36.83 13.36
CA SER A 38 -21.96 -36.15 13.37
C SER A 38 -21.85 -34.76 14.01
N LEU A 39 -21.14 -34.66 15.14
CA LEU A 39 -20.93 -33.39 15.86
C LEU A 39 -20.15 -32.38 15.02
N ALA A 40 -19.07 -32.81 14.36
CA ALA A 40 -18.30 -31.94 13.49
C ALA A 40 -19.11 -31.44 12.27
N LYS A 41 -19.96 -32.30 11.69
CA LYS A 41 -20.86 -31.92 10.59
C LYS A 41 -21.92 -30.92 11.06
N GLU A 42 -22.50 -31.15 12.24
CA GLU A 42 -23.48 -30.24 12.84
C GLU A 42 -22.85 -28.87 13.15
N LEU A 43 -21.65 -28.83 13.72
CA LEU A 43 -20.92 -27.57 13.97
C LEU A 43 -20.61 -26.81 12.68
N GLY A 44 -20.20 -27.52 11.61
CA GLY A 44 -19.99 -26.91 10.31
C GLY A 44 -21.27 -26.28 9.76
N ALA A 45 -22.40 -26.99 9.84
CA ALA A 45 -23.69 -26.46 9.41
C ALA A 45 -24.16 -25.27 10.26
N LEU A 46 -23.93 -25.32 11.59
CA LEU A 46 -24.25 -24.22 12.49
C LEU A 46 -23.42 -22.96 12.20
N ASP A 47 -22.14 -23.11 11.88
CA ASP A 47 -21.28 -21.98 11.52
C ASP A 47 -21.55 -21.45 10.12
N GLU A 48 -21.87 -22.31 9.17
CA GLU A 48 -22.30 -21.89 7.82
C GLU A 48 -23.61 -21.11 7.88
N ALA A 49 -24.53 -21.51 8.76
CA ALA A 49 -25.78 -20.82 9.00
C ALA A 49 -25.65 -19.62 9.96
N ALA A 50 -24.51 -19.46 10.63
CA ALA A 50 -24.31 -18.38 11.59
C ALA A 50 -24.25 -17.03 10.86
N ILE A 51 -25.26 -16.19 11.11
CA ILE A 51 -25.27 -14.81 10.62
C ILE A 51 -24.62 -13.94 11.69
N PHE A 52 -23.39 -13.51 11.42
CA PHE A 52 -22.73 -12.52 12.26
C PHE A 52 -23.28 -11.13 11.94
N ARG A 53 -23.99 -10.54 12.90
CA ARG A 53 -24.53 -9.18 12.77
C ARG A 53 -23.42 -8.16 13.04
N PHE A 54 -22.63 -7.91 12.00
CA PHE A 54 -21.47 -7.02 12.09
C PHE A 54 -21.81 -5.62 12.64
N LEU A 55 -22.98 -5.07 12.30
CA LEU A 55 -23.41 -3.76 12.77
C LEU A 55 -23.91 -3.75 14.23
N ASP A 56 -24.15 -4.91 14.84
CA ASP A 56 -24.50 -5.03 16.26
C ASP A 56 -23.25 -4.93 17.16
N LEU A 57 -22.04 -5.01 16.58
CA LEU A 57 -20.80 -4.75 17.32
C LEU A 57 -20.73 -3.28 17.75
N PRO A 58 -20.08 -2.95 18.88
CA PRO A 58 -19.76 -1.56 19.21
C PRO A 58 -18.90 -0.89 18.11
N PRO A 59 -19.07 0.42 17.86
CA PRO A 59 -18.29 1.16 16.87
C PRO A 59 -16.78 0.97 17.01
N GLU A 60 -16.27 0.93 18.23
CA GLU A 60 -14.84 0.74 18.53
C GLU A 60 -14.32 -0.60 18.02
N MET A 61 -15.12 -1.67 18.16
CA MET A 61 -14.77 -2.99 17.63
C MET A 61 -14.86 -3.05 16.11
N ARG A 62 -15.84 -2.34 15.51
CA ARG A 62 -15.95 -2.25 14.05
C ARG A 62 -14.74 -1.52 13.45
N SER A 63 -14.26 -0.46 14.10
CA SER A 63 -13.03 0.26 13.69
C SER A 63 -11.81 -0.66 13.61
N LEU A 64 -11.61 -1.53 14.60
CA LEU A 64 -10.51 -2.51 14.57
C LEU A 64 -10.65 -3.47 13.38
N VAL A 65 -11.86 -3.89 13.04
CA VAL A 65 -12.10 -4.73 11.86
C VAL A 65 -11.84 -3.96 10.57
N TYR A 66 -12.25 -2.69 10.48
CA TYR A 66 -11.98 -1.84 9.33
C TYR A 66 -10.47 -1.64 9.12
N GLU A 67 -9.69 -1.38 10.17
CA GLU A 67 -8.22 -1.30 10.08
C GLU A 67 -7.62 -2.59 9.48
N GLN A 68 -8.04 -3.76 9.96
CA GLN A 68 -7.51 -5.03 9.44
C GLN A 68 -7.85 -5.29 7.97
N ILE A 69 -9.00 -4.79 7.49
CA ILE A 69 -9.51 -5.07 6.15
C ILE A 69 -9.09 -3.99 5.14
N LEU A 70 -8.98 -2.74 5.58
CA LEU A 70 -8.71 -1.58 4.72
C LEU A 70 -7.23 -1.20 4.68
N THR A 71 -6.41 -1.64 5.64
CA THR A 71 -4.97 -1.36 5.64
C THR A 71 -4.20 -2.38 4.82
N HIS A 72 -3.44 -1.90 3.82
CA HIS A 72 -2.54 -2.75 3.05
C HIS A 72 -1.28 -3.05 3.85
N ASN A 73 -0.97 -4.34 4.06
CA ASN A 73 0.28 -4.75 4.72
C ASN A 73 1.06 -5.73 3.84
N ARG A 74 2.00 -5.19 3.05
CA ARG A 74 2.90 -5.97 2.17
C ARG A 74 3.76 -6.98 2.93
N PHE A 75 4.27 -6.61 4.11
CA PHE A 75 5.14 -7.48 4.91
C PHE A 75 4.40 -8.72 5.42
N ALA A 76 3.10 -8.58 5.69
CA ALA A 76 2.24 -9.70 6.08
C ALA A 76 1.49 -10.34 4.90
N GLY A 77 1.78 -9.94 3.64
CA GLY A 77 1.09 -10.45 2.45
C GLY A 77 -0.41 -10.09 2.36
N ARG A 78 -0.87 -9.09 3.12
CA ARG A 78 -2.29 -8.72 3.23
C ARG A 78 -2.62 -7.58 2.27
N ARG A 79 -3.61 -7.80 1.39
CA ARG A 79 -4.19 -6.77 0.51
C ARG A 79 -5.34 -6.06 1.21
N ALA A 80 -5.50 -4.77 0.95
CA ALA A 80 -6.69 -4.03 1.35
C ALA A 80 -7.91 -4.49 0.53
N TYR A 81 -9.08 -4.57 1.15
CA TYR A 81 -10.34 -4.97 0.51
C TYR A 81 -11.35 -3.81 0.54
N PRO A 82 -11.21 -2.81 -0.37
CA PRO A 82 -12.09 -1.64 -0.40
C PRO A 82 -13.54 -1.97 -0.79
N ALA A 83 -13.82 -3.20 -1.23
CA ALA A 83 -15.18 -3.64 -1.53
C ALA A 83 -16.14 -3.49 -0.33
N VAL A 84 -15.63 -3.58 0.90
CA VAL A 84 -16.44 -3.42 2.12
C VAL A 84 -17.06 -2.01 2.23
N LEU A 85 -16.38 -1.00 1.68
CA LEU A 85 -16.84 0.40 1.66
C LEU A 85 -18.12 0.60 0.83
N ARG A 86 -18.46 -0.36 -0.03
CA ARG A 86 -19.65 -0.31 -0.90
C ARG A 86 -20.86 -1.01 -0.29
N THR A 87 -20.74 -1.59 0.91
CA THR A 87 -21.80 -2.41 1.51
C THR A 87 -22.92 -1.57 2.11
N SER A 88 -22.61 -0.47 2.80
CA SER A 88 -23.60 0.44 3.39
C SER A 88 -23.04 1.85 3.60
N LYS A 89 -23.93 2.83 3.72
CA LYS A 89 -23.54 4.22 4.00
C LYS A 89 -22.89 4.38 5.38
N SER A 90 -23.41 3.68 6.41
CA SER A 90 -22.84 3.72 7.76
C SER A 90 -21.43 3.13 7.79
N VAL A 91 -21.20 1.99 7.13
CA VAL A 91 -19.86 1.41 6.99
C VAL A 91 -18.92 2.37 6.28
N TYR A 92 -19.39 3.01 5.20
CA TYR A 92 -18.58 4.00 4.46
C TYR A 92 -18.17 5.17 5.35
N GLU A 93 -19.11 5.82 6.03
CA GLU A 93 -18.82 7.00 6.87
C GLU A 93 -17.89 6.66 8.05
N GLU A 94 -18.09 5.51 8.71
CA GLU A 94 -17.25 5.07 9.84
C GLU A 94 -15.81 4.77 9.42
N SER A 95 -15.65 4.15 8.25
CA SER A 95 -14.36 3.62 7.81
C SER A 95 -13.59 4.52 6.84
N LYS A 96 -14.22 5.60 6.35
CA LYS A 96 -13.60 6.54 5.41
C LYS A 96 -12.32 7.13 5.98
N SER A 97 -12.33 7.56 7.24
CA SER A 97 -11.14 8.16 7.89
C SER A 97 -9.97 7.16 7.94
N ILE A 98 -10.24 5.89 8.28
CA ILE A 98 -9.26 4.81 8.31
C ILE A 98 -8.72 4.53 6.90
N PHE A 99 -9.63 4.41 5.93
CA PHE A 99 -9.25 4.19 4.54
C PHE A 99 -8.41 5.32 3.96
N GLU A 100 -8.66 6.58 4.36
CA GLU A 100 -7.92 7.76 3.89
C GLU A 100 -6.60 7.98 4.65
N ALA A 101 -6.57 7.68 5.95
CA ALA A 101 -5.38 7.83 6.78
C ALA A 101 -4.26 6.85 6.37
N ASP A 102 -4.63 5.61 6.04
CA ASP A 102 -3.68 4.53 5.77
C ASP A 102 -3.38 4.31 4.28
N LYS A 103 -3.78 5.24 3.38
CA LYS A 103 -3.35 5.17 1.97
C LYS A 103 -1.86 5.47 1.88
N VAL A 104 -1.07 4.42 1.98
CA VAL A 104 0.33 4.41 1.59
C VAL A 104 0.39 3.91 0.16
N ILE A 105 0.78 4.78 -0.76
CA ILE A 105 1.18 4.35 -2.10
C ILE A 105 2.69 4.22 -2.09
N SER A 106 3.18 2.99 -2.29
CA SER A 106 4.60 2.75 -2.56
C SER A 106 4.84 2.78 -4.06
N ILE A 107 5.71 3.70 -4.50
CA ILE A 107 6.21 3.74 -5.87
C ILE A 107 7.72 3.51 -5.81
N ASP A 108 8.22 2.53 -6.55
CA ASP A 108 9.62 2.17 -6.71
C ASP A 108 10.11 2.62 -8.11
N PRO A 109 10.39 3.92 -8.33
CA PRO A 109 11.01 4.37 -9.56
C PRO A 109 12.46 3.90 -9.65
N THR A 110 12.78 3.23 -10.73
CA THR A 110 14.13 2.82 -11.09
C THR A 110 14.61 3.71 -12.23
N TYR A 111 15.51 4.65 -11.92
CA TYR A 111 16.15 5.48 -12.94
C TYR A 111 17.39 4.78 -13.47
N ARG A 112 17.44 4.58 -14.79
CA ARG A 112 18.62 4.06 -15.48
C ARG A 112 19.13 5.09 -16.48
N CYS A 113 20.33 5.60 -16.22
CA CYS A 113 21.05 6.42 -17.18
C CYS A 113 21.81 5.51 -18.14
N SER A 114 21.53 5.58 -19.44
CA SER A 114 22.23 4.84 -20.49
C SER A 114 23.01 5.82 -21.37
N PRO A 115 24.32 5.62 -21.61
CA PRO A 115 25.11 6.50 -22.46
C PRO A 115 24.69 6.50 -23.94
N ARG A 116 23.89 5.51 -24.38
CA ARG A 116 23.42 5.36 -25.77
C ARG A 116 22.11 6.08 -26.05
N LEU A 117 21.31 6.36 -25.02
CA LEU A 117 20.03 7.07 -25.14
C LEU A 117 20.25 8.47 -24.58
N HIS A 118 19.93 9.51 -25.35
CA HIS A 118 19.99 10.90 -24.88
C HIS A 118 18.91 11.10 -23.79
N GLY A 119 19.25 10.70 -22.56
CA GLY A 119 18.40 10.75 -21.38
C GLY A 119 18.10 9.37 -20.80
N GLY A 120 18.12 9.28 -19.47
CA GLY A 120 17.70 8.07 -18.76
C GLY A 120 16.20 7.78 -18.89
N TYR A 121 15.79 6.59 -18.47
CA TYR A 121 14.38 6.22 -18.34
C TYR A 121 14.06 5.88 -16.88
N VAL A 122 12.80 6.10 -16.48
CA VAL A 122 12.29 5.78 -15.15
C VAL A 122 11.29 4.63 -15.29
N ASP A 123 11.60 3.48 -14.70
CA ASP A 123 10.69 2.35 -14.59
C ASP A 123 9.96 2.43 -13.24
N PHE A 124 8.63 2.49 -13.25
CA PHE A 124 7.84 2.57 -12.02
C PHE A 124 7.30 1.19 -11.65
N LYS A 125 7.69 0.70 -10.47
CA LYS A 125 7.05 -0.47 -9.85
C LYS A 125 6.31 -0.01 -8.60
N GLY A 126 5.37 -0.77 -8.05
CA GLY A 126 4.67 -0.30 -6.86
C GLY A 126 3.31 -0.90 -6.63
N ASP A 127 2.52 -0.23 -5.81
CA ASP A 127 1.11 -0.58 -5.55
C ASP A 127 0.19 -0.27 -6.75
N VAL A 128 0.70 0.53 -7.69
CA VAL A 128 0.07 0.77 -8.98
C VAL A 128 0.87 0.02 -10.03
N ASP A 129 0.20 -0.89 -10.76
CA ASP A 129 0.81 -1.61 -11.86
C ASP A 129 0.92 -0.68 -13.08
N PHE A 130 2.16 -0.42 -13.48
CA PHE A 130 2.52 0.51 -14.54
C PHE A 130 3.07 -0.22 -15.77
N ARG A 131 2.85 -1.54 -15.87
CA ARG A 131 3.37 -2.43 -16.92
C ARG A 131 3.16 -1.91 -18.36
N ASP A 132 2.16 -1.08 -18.62
CA ASP A 132 1.88 -0.51 -19.94
C ASP A 132 2.61 0.81 -20.27
N MET A 133 3.37 1.40 -19.32
CA MET A 133 4.04 2.69 -19.53
C MET A 133 5.50 2.59 -20.01
N LEU A 134 6.03 1.37 -20.16
CA LEU A 134 7.44 1.13 -20.49
C LEU A 134 7.86 1.57 -21.91
N HIS A 135 6.91 1.85 -22.81
CA HIS A 135 7.21 2.19 -24.21
C HIS A 135 6.73 3.56 -24.69
N THR A 136 6.07 4.36 -23.85
CA THR A 136 5.27 5.47 -24.36
C THR A 136 5.84 6.81 -23.92
N LEU A 137 6.09 7.67 -24.91
CA LEU A 137 6.58 9.05 -24.81
C LEU A 137 6.02 9.82 -23.60
N GLN A 138 6.83 10.76 -23.09
CA GLN A 138 6.61 11.62 -21.92
C GLN A 138 5.17 12.21 -21.80
N CYS A 139 4.48 12.43 -22.92
CA CYS A 139 3.10 12.96 -22.96
C CYS A 139 2.00 11.94 -22.59
N HIS A 140 2.21 10.64 -22.81
CA HIS A 140 1.24 9.60 -22.39
C HIS A 140 1.37 9.29 -20.89
N PHE A 141 2.59 9.35 -20.36
CA PHE A 141 2.86 9.22 -18.93
C PHE A 141 2.09 10.26 -18.10
N GLU A 142 2.01 11.53 -18.56
CA GLU A 142 1.22 12.57 -17.88
C GLU A 142 -0.28 12.24 -17.82
N ARG A 143 -0.83 11.73 -18.93
CA ARG A 143 -2.24 11.36 -19.02
C ARG A 143 -2.55 10.12 -18.17
N ASP A 144 -1.71 9.10 -18.20
CA ASP A 144 -1.98 7.83 -17.52
C ASP A 144 -1.67 7.86 -16.03
N LEU A 145 -0.57 8.50 -15.62
CA LEU A 145 -0.27 8.69 -14.19
C LEU A 145 -1.30 9.64 -13.56
N GLY A 146 -1.59 10.75 -14.25
CA GLY A 146 -2.59 11.71 -13.83
C GLY A 146 -3.98 11.07 -13.72
N THR A 147 -4.40 10.26 -14.69
CA THR A 147 -5.70 9.57 -14.61
C THR A 147 -5.73 8.51 -13.53
N LYS A 148 -4.71 7.65 -13.41
CA LYS A 148 -4.66 6.62 -12.35
C LYS A 148 -4.59 7.21 -10.94
N LEU A 149 -3.87 8.30 -10.74
CA LEU A 149 -3.79 9.00 -9.45
C LEU A 149 -4.99 9.93 -9.17
N LYS A 150 -5.67 10.45 -10.20
CA LYS A 150 -6.92 11.22 -10.03
C LYS A 150 -8.03 10.41 -9.35
N PHE A 151 -8.05 9.09 -9.55
CA PHE A 151 -8.99 8.19 -8.88
C PHE A 151 -8.62 7.87 -7.42
N LEU A 152 -7.54 8.44 -6.90
CA LEU A 152 -7.11 8.28 -5.52
C LEU A 152 -7.32 9.60 -4.77
N PRO A 153 -8.58 10.03 -4.52
CA PRO A 153 -8.82 11.14 -3.64
C PRO A 153 -8.30 10.72 -2.26
N SER A 154 -7.53 11.61 -1.62
CA SER A 154 -7.10 11.47 -0.23
C SER A 154 -5.96 10.46 0.03
N ILE A 155 -4.86 10.53 -0.72
CA ILE A 155 -3.61 9.84 -0.31
C ILE A 155 -3.02 10.61 0.88
N GLY A 156 -3.02 10.03 2.09
CA GLY A 156 -2.40 10.65 3.26
C GLY A 156 -0.87 10.59 3.24
N LEU A 157 -0.30 9.49 2.74
CA LEU A 157 1.15 9.24 2.71
C LEU A 157 1.58 8.65 1.36
N LEU A 158 2.55 9.29 0.71
CA LEU A 158 3.17 8.78 -0.51
C LEU A 158 4.61 8.38 -0.18
N LYS A 159 4.93 7.10 -0.35
CA LYS A 159 6.26 6.57 -0.15
C LYS A 159 6.89 6.26 -1.51
N ILE A 160 8.04 6.85 -1.78
CA ILE A 160 8.81 6.62 -2.99
C ILE A 160 10.13 5.96 -2.63
N LYS A 161 10.44 4.86 -3.31
CA LYS A 161 11.74 4.19 -3.20
C LYS A 161 12.52 4.40 -4.48
N LEU A 162 13.29 5.48 -4.51
CA LEU A 162 14.02 5.89 -5.70
C LEU A 162 15.33 5.10 -5.80
N ARG A 163 15.42 4.27 -6.84
CA ARG A 163 16.65 3.54 -7.16
C ARG A 163 17.35 4.24 -8.32
N LEU A 164 18.57 4.71 -8.06
CA LEU A 164 19.40 5.36 -9.06
C LEU A 164 20.48 4.36 -9.52
N PHE A 165 20.49 4.08 -10.82
CA PHE A 165 21.49 3.24 -11.47
C PHE A 165 22.25 4.05 -12.52
N SER A 166 23.58 4.03 -12.44
CA SER A 166 24.45 4.61 -13.45
C SER A 166 25.15 3.50 -14.23
N MET A 167 24.78 3.31 -15.50
CA MET A 167 25.47 2.37 -16.37
C MET A 167 26.66 3.08 -16.99
N GLY A 168 27.73 3.28 -16.21
CA GLY A 168 29.06 3.73 -16.67
C GLY A 168 29.02 4.87 -17.69
N THR A 169 28.74 6.08 -17.24
CA THR A 169 28.87 7.27 -18.09
C THR A 169 30.32 7.71 -18.18
N SER A 170 30.77 8.08 -19.37
CA SER A 170 32.01 8.82 -19.56
C SER A 170 31.96 10.14 -18.76
N PRO A 171 33.06 10.53 -18.09
CA PRO A 171 33.13 11.76 -17.32
C PRO A 171 32.80 12.97 -18.20
N GLY A 172 31.94 13.88 -17.71
CA GLY A 172 31.62 15.15 -18.37
C GLY A 172 30.26 15.25 -19.08
N ARG A 173 29.42 14.20 -19.08
CA ARG A 173 28.02 14.34 -19.53
C ARG A 173 27.12 14.85 -18.41
N ASP A 174 26.29 15.84 -18.73
CA ASP A 174 25.33 16.44 -17.82
C ASP A 174 24.35 15.37 -17.29
N MET A 175 24.55 15.00 -16.02
CA MET A 175 23.71 14.09 -15.25
C MET A 175 22.63 14.87 -14.51
N SER A 176 22.11 15.94 -15.12
CA SER A 176 20.93 16.59 -14.61
C SER A 176 19.80 15.55 -14.50
N PHE A 177 18.97 15.67 -13.46
CA PHE A 177 17.81 14.79 -13.24
C PHE A 177 16.48 15.41 -13.72
N PRO A 178 16.38 16.06 -14.91
CA PRO A 178 15.17 16.79 -15.27
C PRO A 178 13.97 15.87 -15.42
N LYS A 179 14.19 14.63 -15.90
CA LYS A 179 13.13 13.62 -15.99
C LYS A 179 12.59 13.20 -14.62
N ILE A 180 13.47 13.07 -13.62
CA ILE A 180 13.04 12.74 -12.25
C ILE A 180 12.30 13.93 -11.62
N LYS A 181 12.83 15.15 -11.75
CA LYS A 181 12.17 16.38 -11.28
C LYS A 181 10.75 16.49 -11.86
N TYR A 182 10.64 16.31 -13.18
CA TYR A 182 9.37 16.31 -13.88
C TYR A 182 8.42 15.20 -13.39
N SER A 183 8.90 13.96 -13.23
CA SER A 183 8.08 12.87 -12.70
C SER A 183 7.57 13.17 -11.28
N ILE A 184 8.39 13.80 -10.44
CA ILE A 184 8.01 14.19 -9.08
C ILE A 184 6.94 15.29 -9.11
N ASP A 185 7.10 16.32 -9.94
CA ASP A 185 6.10 17.38 -10.11
C ASP A 185 4.75 16.79 -10.56
N MET A 186 4.81 15.80 -11.46
CA MET A 186 3.65 15.08 -11.94
C MET A 186 2.97 14.23 -10.86
N LEU A 187 3.72 13.70 -9.89
CA LEU A 187 3.15 13.00 -8.74
C LEU A 187 2.47 13.96 -7.76
N PHE A 188 3.01 15.16 -7.57
CA PHE A 188 2.40 16.15 -6.67
C PHE A 188 1.12 16.78 -7.23
N ARG A 189 0.98 16.94 -8.56
CA ARG A 189 -0.20 17.57 -9.19
C ARG A 189 -1.56 16.94 -8.80
N PRO A 190 -1.76 15.62 -8.88
CA PRO A 190 -3.04 14.98 -8.54
C PRO A 190 -3.24 14.78 -7.02
N CYS A 191 -2.17 14.74 -6.22
CA CYS A 191 -2.21 14.38 -4.81
C CYS A 191 -2.56 15.57 -3.89
N ARG A 192 -3.77 16.14 -4.03
CA ARG A 192 -4.21 17.32 -3.25
C ARG A 192 -4.35 17.11 -1.74
N GLY A 193 -4.43 15.86 -1.28
CA GLY A 193 -4.57 15.49 0.14
C GLY A 193 -3.30 14.94 0.78
N LEU A 194 -2.15 15.03 0.10
CA LEU A 194 -0.90 14.46 0.57
C LEU A 194 -0.42 15.18 1.83
N LYS A 195 -0.33 14.45 2.94
CA LYS A 195 0.17 15.00 4.21
C LYS A 195 1.64 14.73 4.41
N ARG A 196 2.11 13.57 3.96
CA ARG A 196 3.50 13.14 4.15
C ARG A 196 4.08 12.50 2.89
N PHE A 197 5.33 12.82 2.61
CA PHE A 197 6.10 12.33 1.49
C PHE A 197 7.40 11.71 2.00
N GLU A 198 7.57 10.41 1.80
CA GLU A 198 8.77 9.68 2.22
C GLU A 198 9.57 9.26 0.99
N ILE A 199 10.86 9.58 0.95
CA ILE A 199 11.77 9.10 -0.11
C ILE A 199 12.87 8.24 0.51
N GLU A 200 12.93 6.97 0.09
CA GLU A 200 14.05 6.07 0.35
C GLU A 200 14.99 6.07 -0.86
N TRP A 201 16.24 6.50 -0.66
CA TRP A 201 17.26 6.51 -1.69
C TRP A 201 18.00 5.18 -1.73
N ARG A 202 18.20 4.64 -2.94
CA ARG A 202 19.12 3.52 -3.17
C ARG A 202 19.98 3.84 -4.37
N ILE A 203 21.25 4.10 -4.11
CA ILE A 203 22.25 4.36 -5.13
C ILE A 203 22.97 3.04 -5.37
N GLN A 204 22.84 2.46 -6.57
CA GLN A 204 23.55 1.25 -6.98
C GLN A 204 24.48 1.58 -8.13
N ASP A 205 25.77 1.29 -7.92
CA ASP A 205 26.89 1.38 -8.86
C ASP A 205 26.95 2.66 -9.72
N GLY A 206 27.95 3.49 -9.43
CA GLY A 206 28.43 4.55 -10.31
C GLY A 206 28.68 5.92 -9.66
N VAL A 207 29.40 6.78 -10.39
CA VAL A 207 29.70 8.16 -9.98
C VAL A 207 28.51 9.03 -10.35
N PHE A 208 27.75 9.47 -9.35
CA PHE A 208 26.70 10.46 -9.53
C PHE A 208 27.25 11.86 -9.26
N ASN A 209 26.81 12.83 -10.05
CA ASN A 209 27.11 14.22 -9.77
C ASN A 209 26.37 14.63 -8.49
N LEU A 210 27.11 14.94 -7.43
CA LEU A 210 26.57 15.33 -6.13
C LEU A 210 25.72 16.60 -6.26
N ASP A 211 26.14 17.56 -7.09
CA ASP A 211 25.41 18.81 -7.32
C ASP A 211 24.05 18.56 -7.97
N ALA A 212 23.98 17.60 -8.89
CA ALA A 212 22.72 17.22 -9.51
C ALA A 212 21.76 16.58 -8.48
N LEU A 213 22.29 15.77 -7.56
CA LEU A 213 21.51 15.14 -6.49
C LEU A 213 21.02 16.20 -5.49
N THR A 214 21.89 17.13 -5.09
CA THR A 214 21.55 18.29 -4.25
C THR A 214 20.45 19.12 -4.91
N SER A 215 20.57 19.41 -6.21
CA SER A 215 19.56 20.15 -6.98
C SER A 215 18.21 19.42 -7.06
N LEU A 216 18.20 18.09 -7.10
CA LEU A 216 16.99 17.28 -7.06
C LEU A 216 16.35 17.30 -5.66
N VAL A 217 17.14 17.12 -4.61
CA VAL A 217 16.67 17.19 -3.22
C VAL A 217 16.07 18.56 -2.90
N ALA A 218 16.74 19.64 -3.30
CA ALA A 218 16.25 21.00 -3.14
C ALA A 218 14.89 21.19 -3.84
N HIS A 219 14.77 20.75 -5.10
CA HIS A 219 13.51 20.80 -5.85
C HIS A 219 12.36 20.10 -5.13
N ILE A 220 12.62 18.90 -4.59
CA ILE A 220 11.62 18.13 -3.83
C ILE A 220 11.21 18.86 -2.55
N ARG A 221 12.18 19.37 -1.79
CA ARG A 221 11.93 20.15 -0.57
C ARG A 221 11.03 21.35 -0.88
N THR A 222 11.37 22.13 -1.90
CA THR A 222 10.58 23.29 -2.32
C THR A 222 9.13 22.90 -2.64
N GLN A 223 8.90 21.80 -3.37
CA GLN A 223 7.55 21.33 -3.68
C GLN A 223 6.76 20.90 -2.44
N CYS A 224 7.40 20.19 -1.49
CA CYS A 224 6.74 19.78 -0.25
C CYS A 224 6.38 20.99 0.63
N VAL A 225 7.33 21.91 0.83
CA VAL A 225 7.12 23.11 1.66
C VAL A 225 6.00 23.99 1.08
N ALA A 226 6.01 24.23 -0.24
CA ALA A 226 4.99 25.03 -0.91
C ALA A 226 3.57 24.46 -0.77
N ARG A 227 3.45 23.18 -0.40
CA ARG A 227 2.19 22.45 -0.28
C ARG A 227 1.85 22.03 1.15
N GLY A 228 2.69 22.39 2.14
CA GLY A 228 2.49 21.99 3.53
C GLY A 228 2.63 20.48 3.78
N ILE A 229 3.45 19.80 2.98
CA ILE A 229 3.65 18.34 3.04
C ILE A 229 4.87 18.04 3.92
N GLU A 230 4.71 17.16 4.90
CA GLU A 230 5.83 16.66 5.71
C GLU A 230 6.75 15.80 4.85
N LEU A 231 8.03 16.15 4.76
CA LEU A 231 9.02 15.45 3.95
C LEU A 231 9.98 14.67 4.83
N GLN A 232 10.18 13.39 4.50
CA GLN A 232 11.18 12.55 5.16
C GLN A 232 12.09 11.88 4.14
N PHE A 233 13.39 12.05 4.33
CA PHE A 233 14.41 11.34 3.57
C PHE A 233 14.91 10.14 4.37
N LYS A 234 15.11 9.02 3.69
CA LYS A 234 15.74 7.81 4.25
C LYS A 234 16.91 7.41 3.37
N SER A 235 18.04 7.12 4.00
CA SER A 235 19.26 6.66 3.32
C SER A 235 19.82 7.66 2.30
N LEU A 236 19.59 8.96 2.50
CA LEU A 236 20.25 10.00 1.71
C LEU A 236 21.76 10.04 2.08
N PRO A 237 22.67 10.26 1.12
CA PRO A 237 24.09 10.44 1.43
C PRO A 237 24.29 11.66 2.35
N GLN A 238 25.04 11.50 3.45
CA GLN A 238 25.27 12.54 4.49
C GLN A 238 25.75 13.88 3.89
N ASN A 239 26.65 13.83 2.91
CA ASN A 239 27.21 15.02 2.24
C ASN A 239 26.15 15.90 1.56
N VAL A 240 24.99 15.35 1.19
CA VAL A 240 23.88 16.09 0.54
C VAL A 240 22.89 16.65 1.57
N GLU A 241 22.86 16.06 2.76
CA GLU A 241 21.98 16.44 3.86
C GLU A 241 22.50 17.73 4.54
N GLU A 242 23.83 17.84 4.72
CA GLU A 242 24.51 19.00 5.32
C GLU A 242 24.48 20.25 4.44
N SER A 243 24.55 20.10 3.11
CA SER A 243 24.52 21.25 2.18
C SER A 243 23.13 21.90 2.05
N ASN A 244 22.08 21.28 2.61
CA ASN A 244 20.69 21.73 2.48
C ASN A 244 20.01 22.02 3.83
N SER A 245 20.72 21.82 4.95
CA SER A 245 20.22 22.13 6.30
C SER A 245 20.43 23.61 6.61
#